data_AF-A0A381RKL4-F1
#
_entry.id   AF-A0A381RKL4-F1
#
_cell.length_a   1.000
_cell.length_b   1.000
_cell.length_c   1.000
_cell.angle_alpha   90.00
_cell.angle_beta   90.00
_cell.angle_gamma   90.00
#
_symmetry.space_group_name_H-M   'P 1'
#
loop_
_entity.id
_entity.type
_entity.pdbx_description
1 polymer ?
#
loop_
_entity_poly.entity_id
_entity_poly.type
_entity_poly.pdbx_seq_one_letter_code
_entity_poly.pdbx_strand_id
1 'polypeptide(L)'
;MTVEGILKLKPNKIVISPGPKDPSFAGISEKMIRVCVEKDIPLLGVCLGHQAIASALGGSIIRAKNIVHGKLSQINNDQFGVFKDLPKNFKATRYHSLVVDPDNIPPDLSISAKTKTGTIMGIRHKNNLIEGIQFHPESIATEFGHQILNNFINL
;
A
#
# COMPACT_ATOMS: atom_id res chain seq x y z
N MET A 1 -20.28 -8.16 0.39
CA MET A 1 -20.27 -6.98 -0.50
C MET A 1 -19.61 -7.38 -1.81
N THR A 2 -20.12 -6.96 -2.98
CA THR A 2 -19.51 -7.25 -4.30
C THR A 2 -18.90 -5.99 -4.90
N VAL A 3 -18.03 -6.14 -5.91
CA VAL A 3 -17.44 -4.99 -6.62
C VAL A 3 -18.53 -4.13 -7.26
N GLU A 4 -19.54 -4.75 -7.85
CA GLU A 4 -20.67 -4.06 -8.48
C GLU A 4 -21.48 -3.28 -7.44
N GLY A 5 -21.63 -3.82 -6.24
CA GLY A 5 -22.27 -3.11 -5.12
C GLY A 5 -21.48 -1.87 -4.67
N ILE A 6 -20.15 -1.97 -4.61
CA ILE A 6 -19.27 -0.84 -4.25
C ILE A 6 -19.35 0.26 -5.32
N LEU A 7 -19.28 -0.11 -6.60
CA LEU A 7 -19.34 0.86 -7.70
C LEU A 7 -20.67 1.65 -7.73
N LYS A 8 -21.78 1.03 -7.30
CA LYS A 8 -23.07 1.72 -7.19
C LYS A 8 -23.06 2.84 -6.14
N LEU A 9 -22.18 2.79 -5.15
CA LEU A 9 -21.98 3.87 -4.17
C LEU A 9 -21.25 5.09 -4.77
N LYS A 10 -20.70 4.97 -5.99
CA LYS A 10 -19.91 6.01 -6.68
C LYS A 10 -18.81 6.61 -5.78
N PRO A 11 -17.91 5.78 -5.21
CA PRO A 11 -16.87 6.28 -4.32
C PRO A 11 -15.91 7.20 -5.07
N ASN A 12 -15.55 8.34 -4.47
CA ASN A 12 -14.51 9.21 -5.00
C ASN A 12 -13.11 8.62 -4.79
N LYS A 13 -12.92 7.88 -3.69
CA LYS A 13 -11.65 7.25 -3.30
C LYS A 13 -11.94 5.93 -2.58
N ILE A 14 -11.05 4.97 -2.71
CA ILE A 14 -11.16 3.65 -2.07
C ILE A 14 -9.94 3.42 -1.19
N VAL A 15 -10.16 2.87 0.01
CA VAL A 15 -9.09 2.39 0.88
C VAL A 15 -9.27 0.89 1.08
N ILE A 16 -8.21 0.13 0.82
CA ILE A 16 -8.16 -1.31 1.08
C ILE A 16 -7.15 -1.54 2.21
N SER A 17 -7.65 -1.88 3.39
CA SER A 17 -6.84 -2.15 4.60
C SER A 17 -7.30 -3.45 5.28
N PRO A 18 -7.06 -4.63 4.67
CA PRO A 18 -7.54 -5.89 5.22
C PRO A 18 -6.79 -6.27 6.51
N GLY A 19 -7.50 -6.91 7.43
CA GLY A 19 -6.98 -7.42 8.70
C GLY A 19 -6.10 -8.69 8.55
N PRO A 20 -5.77 -9.37 9.67
CA PRO A 20 -4.68 -10.34 9.77
C PRO A 20 -5.04 -11.68 9.09
N LYS A 21 -4.96 -11.74 7.76
CA LYS A 21 -5.04 -12.98 6.96
C LYS A 21 -4.15 -12.88 5.72
N ASP A 22 -3.81 -14.04 5.15
CA ASP A 22 -2.98 -14.20 3.95
C ASP A 22 -3.57 -13.43 2.73
N PRO A 23 -2.76 -12.89 1.80
CA PRO A 23 -3.23 -12.19 0.60
C PRO A 23 -4.20 -13.02 -0.25
N SER A 24 -4.08 -14.34 -0.25
CA SER A 24 -5.02 -15.24 -0.92
C SER A 24 -6.45 -15.16 -0.37
N PHE A 25 -6.64 -14.60 0.83
CA PHE A 25 -7.95 -14.30 1.42
C PHE A 25 -8.43 -12.86 1.18
N ALA A 26 -7.72 -12.06 0.36
CA ALA A 26 -8.12 -10.70 0.04
C ALA A 26 -9.47 -10.62 -0.71
N GLY A 27 -10.03 -11.76 -1.12
CA GLY A 27 -11.41 -11.87 -1.57
C GLY A 27 -11.69 -10.97 -2.77
N ILE A 28 -12.65 -10.06 -2.63
CA ILE A 28 -12.99 -9.10 -3.70
C ILE A 28 -11.91 -8.03 -3.94
N SER A 29 -10.88 -7.93 -3.09
CA SER A 29 -9.92 -6.81 -3.10
C SER A 29 -9.09 -6.78 -4.37
N GLU A 30 -8.56 -7.93 -4.83
CA GLU A 30 -7.80 -7.97 -6.09
C GLU A 30 -8.67 -7.58 -7.30
N LYS A 31 -9.90 -8.11 -7.35
CA LYS A 31 -10.89 -7.70 -8.37
C LYS A 31 -11.18 -6.20 -8.30
N MET A 32 -11.35 -5.67 -7.09
CA MET A 32 -11.59 -4.24 -6.87
C MET A 32 -10.39 -3.39 -7.34
N ILE A 33 -9.15 -3.82 -7.06
CA ILE A 33 -7.94 -3.12 -7.49
C ILE A 33 -7.86 -3.05 -9.01
N ARG A 34 -8.07 -4.18 -9.71
CA ARG A 34 -8.12 -4.20 -11.18
C ARG A 34 -9.17 -3.24 -11.72
N VAL A 35 -10.36 -3.22 -11.12
CA VAL A 35 -11.42 -2.27 -11.48
C VAL A 35 -11.04 -0.82 -11.18
N CYS A 36 -10.30 -0.54 -10.11
CA CYS A 36 -9.82 0.81 -9.81
C CYS A 36 -8.82 1.28 -10.87
N VAL A 37 -7.95 0.39 -11.37
CA VAL A 37 -7.04 0.69 -12.49
C VAL A 37 -7.85 0.95 -13.77
N GLU A 38 -8.78 0.05 -14.12
CA GLU A 38 -9.59 0.15 -15.34
C GLU A 38 -10.49 1.40 -15.38
N LYS A 39 -11.01 1.82 -14.22
CA LYS A 39 -11.94 2.96 -14.09
C LYS A 39 -11.30 4.24 -13.57
N ASP A 40 -9.98 4.24 -13.38
CA ASP A 40 -9.21 5.34 -12.79
C ASP A 40 -9.81 5.86 -11.48
N ILE A 41 -10.16 4.93 -10.58
CA ILE A 41 -10.66 5.27 -9.24
C ILE A 41 -9.47 5.33 -8.27
N PRO A 42 -9.23 6.46 -7.59
CA PRO A 42 -8.16 6.60 -6.62
C PRO A 42 -8.21 5.53 -5.53
N LEU A 43 -7.08 4.88 -5.25
CA LEU A 43 -7.00 3.79 -4.29
C LEU A 43 -5.76 3.90 -3.38
N LEU A 44 -5.96 3.71 -2.08
CA LEU A 44 -4.89 3.51 -1.11
C LEU A 44 -4.95 2.10 -0.53
N GLY A 45 -3.89 1.32 -0.72
CA GLY A 45 -3.70 0.01 -0.10
C GLY A 45 -2.83 0.13 1.16
N VAL A 46 -3.32 -0.37 2.30
CA VAL A 46 -2.57 -0.38 3.56
C VAL A 46 -2.30 -1.82 3.96
N CYS A 47 -1.05 -2.14 4.32
CA CYS A 47 -0.64 -3.46 4.81
C CYS A 47 -0.98 -4.58 3.80
N LEU A 48 -2.02 -5.38 4.03
CA LEU A 48 -2.46 -6.39 3.08
C LEU A 48 -2.98 -5.76 1.77
N GLY A 49 -3.52 -4.54 1.81
CA GLY A 49 -3.94 -3.82 0.61
C GLY A 49 -2.76 -3.45 -0.29
N HIS A 50 -1.62 -3.07 0.30
CA HIS A 50 -0.38 -2.85 -0.45
C HIS A 50 0.08 -4.13 -1.17
N GLN A 51 0.02 -5.26 -0.48
CA GLN A 51 0.36 -6.56 -1.05
C GLN A 51 -0.61 -6.97 -2.15
N ALA A 52 -1.91 -6.75 -1.93
CA ALA A 52 -2.95 -7.02 -2.90
C ALA A 52 -2.79 -6.16 -4.17
N ILE A 53 -2.32 -4.90 -4.07
CA ILE A 53 -2.02 -4.07 -5.24
C ILE A 53 -0.94 -4.72 -6.10
N ALA A 54 0.19 -5.09 -5.48
CA ALA A 54 1.27 -5.75 -6.19
C ALA A 54 0.80 -7.06 -6.83
N SER A 55 0.10 -7.90 -6.06
CA SER A 55 -0.38 -9.21 -6.53
C SER A 55 -1.42 -9.12 -7.65
N ALA A 56 -2.40 -8.21 -7.52
CA ALA A 56 -3.42 -7.96 -8.53
C ALA A 56 -2.82 -7.48 -9.86
N LEU A 57 -1.63 -6.89 -9.84
CA LEU A 57 -0.89 -6.43 -11.02
C LEU A 57 0.21 -7.41 -11.47
N GLY A 58 0.25 -8.62 -10.91
CA GLY A 58 1.17 -9.69 -11.32
C GLY A 58 2.47 -9.80 -10.53
N GLY A 59 2.61 -9.05 -9.43
CA GLY A 59 3.76 -9.11 -8.54
C GLY A 59 3.70 -10.30 -7.58
N SER A 60 4.85 -10.71 -7.06
CA SER A 60 4.95 -11.79 -6.07
C SER A 60 4.98 -11.24 -4.64
N ILE A 61 4.37 -11.98 -3.72
CA ILE A 61 4.46 -11.74 -2.28
C ILE A 61 5.29 -12.86 -1.65
N ILE A 62 6.36 -12.49 -0.97
CA ILE A 62 7.31 -13.42 -0.35
C ILE A 62 7.38 -13.22 1.16
N ARG A 63 7.91 -14.21 1.87
CA ARG A 63 8.22 -14.05 3.30
C ARG A 63 9.30 -13.00 3.50
N ALA A 64 9.08 -12.11 4.46
CA ALA A 64 10.07 -11.13 4.86
C ALA A 64 11.30 -11.85 5.44
N LYS A 65 12.50 -11.46 4.98
CA LYS A 65 13.78 -11.94 5.55
C LYS A 65 13.86 -11.70 7.06
N ASN A 66 13.27 -10.60 7.53
CA ASN A 66 13.14 -10.26 8.94
C ASN A 66 11.66 -10.08 9.29
N ILE A 67 11.12 -10.97 10.10
CA ILE A 67 9.75 -10.83 10.63
C ILE A 67 9.75 -9.71 11.67
N VAL A 68 8.88 -8.73 11.48
CA VAL A 68 8.76 -7.57 12.39
C VAL A 68 7.34 -7.46 12.89
N HIS A 69 7.14 -7.58 14.21
CA HIS A 69 5.87 -7.33 14.89
C HIS A 69 6.04 -6.21 15.90
N GLY A 70 5.28 -5.13 15.73
CA GLY A 70 5.24 -4.00 16.68
C GLY A 70 6.55 -3.24 16.83
N LYS A 71 7.45 -3.31 15.84
CA LYS A 71 8.70 -2.52 15.88
C LYS A 71 8.62 -1.32 14.95
N LEU A 72 9.27 -0.25 15.39
CA LEU A 72 9.55 0.91 14.56
C LEU A 72 10.64 0.56 13.54
N SER A 73 10.44 0.99 12.30
CA SER A 73 11.43 0.90 11.24
C SER A 73 11.54 2.23 10.55
N GLN A 74 12.77 2.61 10.20
CA GLN A 74 13.02 3.78 9.38
C GLN A 74 12.62 3.51 7.93
N ILE A 75 11.73 4.36 7.43
CA ILE A 75 11.21 4.37 6.07
C ILE A 75 11.92 5.47 5.30
N ASN A 76 12.49 5.12 4.16
CA ASN A 76 13.04 6.05 3.17
C ASN A 76 12.01 6.18 2.05
N ASN A 77 11.54 7.37 1.75
CA ASN A 77 10.52 7.61 0.72
C ASN A 77 11.00 8.57 -0.37
N ASP A 78 10.22 8.66 -1.45
CA ASP A 78 10.48 9.50 -2.60
C ASP A 78 9.94 10.95 -2.46
N GLN A 79 9.17 11.24 -1.40
CA GLN A 79 8.52 12.51 -1.12
C GLN A 79 7.48 12.95 -2.17
N PHE A 80 6.95 12.01 -2.95
CA PHE A 80 5.88 12.24 -3.92
C PHE A 80 4.58 11.58 -3.46
N GLY A 81 3.46 11.97 -4.08
CA GLY A 81 2.17 11.33 -3.86
C GLY A 81 1.76 11.34 -2.39
N VAL A 82 1.41 10.19 -1.81
CA VAL A 82 1.04 10.10 -0.39
C VAL A 82 2.17 10.53 0.57
N PHE A 83 3.42 10.56 0.09
CA PHE A 83 4.59 11.04 0.85
C PHE A 83 4.92 12.52 0.64
N LYS A 84 4.10 13.27 -0.09
CA LYS A 84 4.31 14.70 -0.33
C LYS A 84 4.44 15.48 0.98
N ASP A 85 5.37 16.42 1.04
CA ASP A 85 5.63 17.28 2.21
C ASP A 85 6.01 16.53 3.49
N LEU A 86 6.42 15.25 3.38
CA LEU A 86 7.02 14.49 4.47
C LEU A 86 8.55 14.56 4.40
N PRO A 87 9.26 14.37 5.52
CA PRO A 87 10.70 14.12 5.49
C PRO A 87 11.02 12.87 4.68
N LYS A 88 12.17 12.89 3.99
CA LYS A 88 12.69 11.72 3.25
C LYS A 88 12.83 10.46 4.13
N ASN A 89 13.00 10.65 5.43
CA ASN A 89 13.13 9.59 6.42
C ASN A 89 12.17 9.80 7.59
N PHE A 90 11.39 8.78 7.95
CA PHE A 90 10.57 8.77 9.17
C PHE A 90 10.41 7.35 9.73
N LYS A 91 9.94 7.22 10.97
CA LYS A 91 9.68 5.93 11.62
C LYS A 91 8.22 5.55 11.46
N ALA A 92 7.99 4.32 11.01
CA ALA A 92 6.66 3.72 10.94
C ALA A 92 6.62 2.39 11.67
N THR A 93 5.44 2.03 12.17
CA THR A 93 5.20 0.76 12.85
C THR A 93 4.96 -0.35 11.84
N ARG A 94 5.61 -1.51 12.03
CA ARG A 94 5.50 -2.67 11.13
C ARG A 94 4.99 -3.92 11.85
N TYR A 95 4.14 -4.69 11.16
CA TYR A 95 3.52 -5.91 11.67
C TYR A 95 3.52 -7.09 10.66
N HIS A 96 4.48 -7.13 9.72
CA HIS A 96 4.34 -7.98 8.52
C HIS A 96 5.34 -9.13 8.48
N SER A 97 4.83 -10.33 8.21
CA SER A 97 5.57 -11.54 7.84
C SER A 97 5.75 -11.70 6.33
N LEU A 98 4.95 -11.00 5.54
CA LEU A 98 4.95 -11.01 4.08
C LEU A 98 5.25 -9.61 3.52
N VAL A 99 5.94 -9.56 2.38
CA VAL A 99 6.35 -8.33 1.70
C VAL A 99 6.30 -8.53 0.18
N VAL A 100 6.18 -7.43 -0.57
CA VAL A 100 6.35 -7.45 -2.02
C VAL A 100 7.77 -7.88 -2.37
N ASP A 101 7.88 -8.80 -3.31
CA ASP A 101 9.15 -9.29 -3.84
C ASP A 101 9.83 -8.19 -4.67
N PRO A 102 11.03 -7.71 -4.27
CA PRO A 102 11.75 -6.71 -5.04
C PRO A 102 12.22 -7.21 -6.42
N ASP A 103 12.31 -8.52 -6.62
CA ASP A 103 12.78 -9.12 -7.88
C ASP A 103 11.62 -9.39 -8.85
N ASN A 104 10.36 -9.28 -8.41
CA ASN A 104 9.16 -9.43 -9.25
C ASN A 104 8.15 -8.30 -9.00
N ILE A 105 8.52 -7.08 -9.40
CA ILE A 105 7.65 -5.90 -9.35
C ILE A 105 7.03 -5.68 -10.74
N PRO A 106 5.70 -5.56 -10.84
CA PRO A 106 5.03 -5.24 -12.09
C PRO A 106 5.57 -3.97 -12.76
N PRO A 107 5.67 -3.94 -14.10
CA PRO A 107 6.18 -2.78 -14.82
C PRO A 107 5.33 -1.53 -14.65
N ASP A 108 4.05 -1.65 -14.29
CA ASP A 108 3.15 -0.52 -14.05
C ASP A 108 3.29 0.09 -12.66
N LEU A 109 4.10 -0.52 -11.79
CA LEU A 109 4.38 -0.04 -10.44
C LEU A 109 5.78 0.57 -10.35
N SER A 110 5.89 1.65 -9.59
CA SER A 110 7.15 2.22 -9.10
C SER A 110 7.24 2.05 -7.59
N ILE A 111 8.46 1.96 -7.07
CA ILE A 111 8.69 1.86 -5.62
C ILE A 111 8.80 3.27 -5.06
N SER A 112 7.86 3.65 -4.19
CA SER A 112 7.82 4.98 -3.57
C SER A 112 8.44 5.02 -2.17
N ALA A 113 8.61 3.87 -1.50
CA ALA A 113 9.34 3.81 -0.23
C ALA A 113 9.99 2.45 0.06
N LYS A 114 11.10 2.45 0.82
CA LYS A 114 11.84 1.25 1.26
C LYS A 114 12.43 1.40 2.67
N THR A 115 12.73 0.29 3.33
CA THR A 115 13.60 0.28 4.52
C THR A 115 15.08 0.33 4.13
N LYS A 116 15.97 0.56 5.11
CA LYS A 116 17.44 0.46 4.92
C LYS A 116 17.89 -0.90 4.38
N THR A 117 17.17 -1.98 4.71
CA THR A 117 17.47 -3.34 4.26
C THR A 117 16.83 -3.68 2.91
N GLY A 118 16.27 -2.69 2.21
CA GLY A 118 15.68 -2.86 0.88
C GLY A 118 14.27 -3.43 0.85
N THR A 119 13.62 -3.63 2.01
CA THR A 119 12.22 -4.07 2.02
C THR A 119 11.34 -2.98 1.45
N ILE A 120 10.46 -3.32 0.51
CA ILE A 120 9.51 -2.39 -0.10
C ILE A 120 8.47 -1.98 0.93
N MET A 121 8.29 -0.67 1.08
CA MET A 121 7.38 -0.06 2.05
C MET A 121 6.33 0.84 1.40
N GLY A 122 6.53 1.19 0.13
CA GLY A 122 5.63 2.01 -0.66
C GLY A 122 5.71 1.60 -2.13
N ILE A 123 4.57 1.49 -2.79
CA ILE A 123 4.43 1.34 -4.25
C ILE A 123 3.43 2.37 -4.78
N ARG A 124 3.61 2.78 -6.03
CA ARG A 124 2.73 3.69 -6.73
C ARG A 124 2.50 3.22 -8.16
N HIS A 125 1.26 3.28 -8.64
CA HIS A 125 0.96 3.05 -10.06
C HIS A 125 1.46 4.21 -10.90
N LYS A 126 2.09 3.92 -12.04
CA LYS A 126 2.72 4.95 -12.87
C LYS A 126 1.72 5.92 -13.51
N ASN A 127 0.51 5.44 -13.80
CA ASN A 127 -0.48 6.18 -14.60
C ASN A 127 -1.80 6.47 -13.86
N ASN A 128 -2.02 5.92 -12.66
CA ASN A 128 -3.27 6.06 -11.91
C ASN A 128 -2.96 6.50 -10.48
N LEU A 129 -3.92 7.13 -9.80
CA LEU A 129 -3.80 7.52 -8.38
C LEU A 129 -4.01 6.28 -7.48
N ILE A 130 -3.11 5.31 -7.60
CA ILE A 130 -3.13 4.07 -6.83
C ILE A 130 -1.81 3.95 -6.10
N GLU A 131 -1.88 4.01 -4.77
CA GLU A 131 -0.71 3.89 -3.91
C GLU A 131 -0.90 2.80 -2.87
N GLY A 132 0.18 2.12 -2.53
CA GLY A 132 0.19 1.11 -1.49
C GLY A 132 1.28 1.40 -0.48
N ILE A 133 0.96 1.40 0.81
CA ILE A 133 1.92 1.48 1.91
C ILE A 133 1.91 0.21 2.74
N GLN A 134 3.09 -0.36 2.98
CA GLN A 134 3.21 -1.63 3.69
C GLN A 134 2.99 -1.46 5.20
N PHE A 135 3.21 -0.28 5.77
CA PHE A 135 3.07 0.01 7.19
C PHE A 135 1.69 0.59 7.52
N HIS A 136 1.40 0.72 8.83
CA HIS A 136 0.12 1.17 9.36
C HIS A 136 0.16 2.68 9.67
N PRO A 137 -0.39 3.56 8.80
CA PRO A 137 -0.46 5.01 9.07
C PRO A 137 -1.39 5.35 10.23
N GLU A 138 -2.30 4.44 10.60
CA GLU A 138 -3.24 4.59 11.71
C GLU A 138 -2.62 4.30 13.08
N SER A 139 -1.44 3.67 13.12
CA SER A 139 -0.75 3.40 14.38
C SER A 139 -0.27 4.69 15.02
N ILE A 140 -0.54 4.87 16.32
CA ILE A 140 -0.07 6.02 17.14
C ILE A 140 1.44 6.19 17.05
N ALA A 141 2.19 5.09 16.93
CA ALA A 141 3.64 5.11 16.88
C ALA A 141 4.21 5.38 15.46
N THR A 142 3.37 5.48 14.43
CA THR A 142 3.81 5.87 13.08
C THR A 142 3.87 7.40 12.97
N GLU A 143 5.06 7.92 12.69
CA GLU A 143 5.23 9.34 12.41
C GLU A 143 4.53 9.72 11.10
N PHE A 144 3.91 10.91 11.06
CA PHE A 144 3.25 11.48 9.88
C PHE A 144 2.07 10.65 9.31
N GLY A 145 1.55 9.67 10.04
CA GLY A 145 0.46 8.81 9.58
C GLY A 145 -0.79 9.58 9.12
N HIS A 146 -1.24 10.56 9.91
CA HIS A 146 -2.35 11.44 9.53
C HIS A 146 -2.05 12.29 8.28
N GLN A 147 -0.80 12.75 8.12
CA GLN A 147 -0.41 13.54 6.95
C GLN A 147 -0.42 12.69 5.68
N ILE A 148 0.00 11.42 5.74
CA ILE A 148 -0.09 10.46 4.62
C ILE A 148 -1.54 10.29 4.18
N LEU A 149 -2.45 10.07 5.13
CA LEU A 149 -3.89 9.95 4.84
C LEU A 149 -4.46 11.25 4.27
N ASN A 150 -4.08 12.40 4.84
CA ASN A 150 -4.50 13.70 4.34
C ASN A 150 -3.98 13.96 2.92
N ASN A 151 -2.75 13.58 2.60
CA ASN A 151 -2.21 13.66 1.25
C ASN A 151 -3.05 12.83 0.29
N PHE A 152 -3.35 11.57 0.62
CA PHE A 152 -4.22 10.74 -0.21
C PHE A 152 -5.61 11.36 -0.43
N ILE A 153 -6.21 11.95 0.60
CA ILE A 153 -7.52 12.60 0.48
C ILE A 153 -7.46 13.84 -0.43
N ASN A 154 -6.34 14.54 -0.49
CA ASN A 154 -6.18 15.78 -1.26
C ASN A 154 -5.51 15.63 -2.63
N LEU A 155 -5.04 14.42 -2.97
CA LEU A 155 -4.57 14.07 -4.32
C LEU A 155 -5.75 13.89 -5.30
#